data_AF-A0AAV5TAL6-F1
#
_entry.id   AF-A0AAV5TAL6-F1
#
_cell.length_a   1.000
_cell.length_b   1.000
_cell.length_c   1.000
_cell.angle_alpha   90.00
_cell.angle_beta   90.00
_cell.angle_gamma   90.00
#
_symmetry.space_group_name_H-M   'P 1'
#
loop_
_entity.id
_entity.type
_entity.pdbx_description
1 polymer ?
#
loop_
_entity_poly.entity_id
_entity_poly.type
_entity_poly.pdbx_seq_one_letter_code
_entity_poly.pdbx_strand_id
1 'polypeptide(L)'
;MCGVLIFATIVGNVGSMISNMSAARAEFQNKMDGVKQYMALRKVSKGLEDRVIKWFDYLWANKQSLNDESVLKVLPDKLQAEIAMHVHFETLRKVRIFQDCEAGLLAELVLKLQLQVFSPGDYICRKGDIGREMYIVKRGKLQVVSSEAEDAQIFATLQEGSVFGELSILNIRGSKNGNRRTANVRSVGYTDLFVLNKNDLWIALKEYPDARKMLLVKGRELLRKDNLLDDDAPDEQASPEEVVDDLLQAINVLQTRVARLMAEKTNTEAKLTGRIDILEKELEKYKKKRLAKQEPRFARSHTLAADFDPHDL
;
A
#
# COMPACT_ATOMS: atom_id res chain seq x y z
N MET A 1 55.14 -10.64 -20.87
CA MET A 1 54.38 -10.89 -19.64
C MET A 1 53.38 -9.77 -19.32
N CYS A 2 53.81 -8.51 -19.16
CA CYS A 2 52.90 -7.42 -18.76
C CYS A 2 51.71 -7.19 -19.72
N GLY A 3 51.91 -7.26 -21.04
CA GLY A 3 50.81 -7.08 -22.01
C GLY A 3 49.72 -8.17 -21.93
N VAL A 4 50.09 -9.41 -21.60
CA VAL A 4 49.15 -10.53 -21.44
C VAL A 4 48.26 -10.32 -20.21
N LEU A 5 48.83 -9.82 -19.11
CA LEU A 5 48.10 -9.51 -17.88
C LEU A 5 47.10 -8.35 -18.07
N ILE A 6 47.51 -7.31 -18.80
CA ILE A 6 46.65 -6.16 -19.12
C ILE A 6 45.47 -6.61 -19.99
N PHE A 7 45.74 -7.39 -21.04
CA PHE A 7 44.71 -7.93 -21.90
C PHE A 7 43.72 -8.83 -21.14
N ALA A 8 44.21 -9.74 -20.29
CA ALA A 8 43.37 -10.61 -19.47
C ALA A 8 42.45 -9.80 -18.53
N THR A 9 42.96 -8.71 -17.94
CA THR A 9 42.18 -7.85 -17.05
C THR A 9 41.08 -7.10 -17.81
N ILE A 10 41.40 -6.57 -18.99
CA ILE A 10 40.42 -5.86 -19.83
C ILE A 10 39.31 -6.82 -20.26
N VAL A 11 39.67 -8.00 -20.76
CA VAL A 11 38.69 -9.02 -21.18
C VAL A 11 37.85 -9.49 -20.00
N GLY A 12 38.45 -9.71 -18.83
CA GLY A 12 37.73 -10.07 -17.60
C GLY A 12 36.72 -9.00 -17.16
N ASN A 13 37.11 -7.73 -17.21
CA ASN A 13 36.22 -6.61 -16.85
C ASN A 13 35.08 -6.44 -17.85
N VAL A 14 35.34 -6.55 -19.15
CA VAL A 14 34.31 -6.50 -20.19
C VAL A 14 33.34 -7.68 -20.05
N GLY A 15 33.85 -8.88 -19.80
CA GLY A 15 33.03 -10.07 -19.55
C GLY A 15 32.14 -9.92 -18.31
N SER A 16 32.69 -9.41 -17.21
CA SER A 16 31.95 -9.12 -15.98
C SER A 16 30.85 -8.08 -16.21
N MET A 17 31.13 -7.01 -16.95
CA MET A 17 30.17 -5.97 -17.27
C MET A 17 28.99 -6.51 -18.11
N ILE A 18 29.26 -7.33 -19.12
CA ILE A 18 28.23 -7.95 -19.97
C ILE A 18 27.35 -8.91 -19.15
N SER A 19 27.97 -9.73 -18.29
CA SER A 19 27.25 -10.65 -17.40
C SER A 19 26.32 -9.90 -16.44
N ASN A 20 26.81 -8.82 -15.80
CA ASN A 20 26.02 -8.03 -14.88
C ASN A 20 24.89 -7.25 -15.58
N MET A 21 25.15 -6.69 -16.77
CA MET A 21 24.15 -5.95 -17.54
C MET A 21 22.99 -6.83 -18.02
N SER A 22 23.24 -8.12 -18.23
CA SER A 22 22.24 -9.09 -18.67
C SER A 22 21.71 -9.99 -17.55
N ALA A 23 22.09 -9.74 -16.29
CA ALA A 23 21.77 -10.62 -15.16
C ALA A 23 20.26 -10.87 -14.98
N ALA A 24 19.44 -9.82 -15.03
CA ALA A 24 17.98 -9.95 -14.89
C ALA A 24 17.35 -10.75 -16.06
N ARG A 25 17.90 -10.58 -17.28
CA ARG A 25 17.47 -11.35 -18.45
C ARG A 25 17.89 -12.80 -18.34
N ALA A 26 19.12 -13.06 -17.90
CA ALA A 26 19.62 -14.41 -17.67
C ALA A 26 18.80 -15.13 -16.60
N GLU A 27 18.46 -14.46 -15.48
CA GLU A 27 17.62 -15.05 -14.43
C GLU A 27 16.23 -15.41 -14.94
N PHE A 28 15.59 -14.51 -15.68
CA PHE A 28 14.28 -14.78 -16.27
C PHE A 28 14.32 -15.94 -17.28
N GLN A 29 15.33 -15.95 -18.15
CA GLN A 29 15.55 -17.01 -19.13
C GLN A 29 15.76 -18.36 -18.44
N ASN A 30 16.57 -18.41 -17.38
CA ASN A 30 16.80 -19.62 -16.60
C ASN A 30 15.49 -20.17 -15.97
N LYS A 31 14.62 -19.29 -15.46
CA LYS A 31 13.29 -19.69 -14.94
C LYS A 31 12.42 -20.27 -16.06
N MET A 32 12.35 -19.61 -17.21
CA MET A 32 11.58 -20.08 -18.37
C MET A 32 12.08 -21.45 -18.85
N ASP A 33 13.40 -21.63 -18.96
CA ASP A 33 14.00 -22.88 -19.42
C ASP A 33 13.75 -24.03 -18.43
N GLY A 34 13.80 -23.76 -17.12
CA GLY A 34 13.40 -24.71 -16.09
C GLY A 34 11.94 -25.17 -16.22
N VAL A 35 11.02 -24.24 -16.50
CA VAL A 35 9.60 -24.57 -16.72
C VAL A 35 9.42 -25.39 -18.01
N LYS A 36 10.10 -25.04 -19.10
CA LYS A 36 10.09 -25.83 -20.35
C LYS A 36 10.59 -27.25 -20.12
N GLN A 37 11.69 -27.41 -19.39
CA GLN A 37 12.24 -28.72 -19.04
C GLN A 37 11.24 -29.55 -18.21
N TYR A 38 10.58 -28.92 -17.24
CA TYR A 38 9.53 -29.57 -16.44
C TYR A 38 8.36 -30.04 -17.31
N MET A 39 7.86 -29.20 -18.21
CA MET A 39 6.77 -29.54 -19.12
C MET A 39 7.13 -30.69 -20.06
N ALA A 40 8.35 -30.69 -20.59
CA ALA A 40 8.86 -31.76 -21.43
C ALA A 40 8.94 -33.09 -20.66
N LEU A 41 9.46 -33.07 -19.43
CA LEU A 41 9.57 -34.25 -18.57
C LEU A 41 8.20 -34.82 -18.19
N ARG A 42 7.21 -33.96 -17.93
CA ARG A 42 5.84 -34.36 -17.57
C ARG A 42 4.94 -34.63 -18.78
N LYS A 43 5.46 -34.51 -20.01
CA LYS A 43 4.71 -34.72 -21.27
C LYS A 43 3.43 -33.89 -21.31
N VAL A 44 3.54 -32.62 -20.93
CA VAL A 44 2.43 -31.66 -21.00
C VAL A 44 1.99 -31.49 -22.46
N SER A 45 0.70 -31.25 -22.70
CA SER A 45 0.17 -31.06 -24.06
C SER A 45 0.76 -29.80 -24.70
N LYS A 46 0.97 -29.85 -26.03
CA LYS A 46 1.52 -28.71 -26.78
C LYS A 46 0.69 -27.44 -26.64
N GLY A 47 -0.63 -27.56 -26.58
CA GLY A 47 -1.52 -26.42 -26.33
C GLY A 47 -1.28 -25.74 -24.97
N LEU A 48 -0.99 -26.50 -23.91
CA LEU A 48 -0.68 -25.91 -22.61
C LEU A 48 0.75 -25.36 -22.57
N GLU A 49 1.71 -26.03 -23.21
CA GLU A 49 3.09 -25.55 -23.36
C GLU A 49 3.13 -24.18 -24.06
N ASP A 50 2.44 -24.03 -25.19
CA ASP A 50 2.37 -22.78 -25.94
C ASP A 50 1.71 -21.66 -25.13
N ARG A 51 0.67 -21.98 -24.33
CA ARG A 51 0.02 -21.01 -23.43
C ARG A 51 0.98 -20.52 -22.35
N VAL A 52 1.74 -21.42 -21.73
CA VAL A 52 2.74 -21.07 -20.71
C VAL A 52 3.83 -20.18 -21.32
N ILE A 53 4.37 -20.53 -22.50
CA ILE A 53 5.41 -19.75 -23.17
C ILE A 53 4.89 -18.33 -23.48
N LYS A 54 3.71 -18.20 -24.08
CA LYS A 54 3.12 -16.89 -24.38
C LYS A 54 2.88 -16.04 -23.13
N TRP A 55 2.51 -16.67 -22.01
CA TRP A 55 2.38 -15.97 -20.72
C TRP A 55 3.73 -15.45 -20.21
N PHE A 56 4.80 -16.24 -20.31
CA PHE A 56 6.16 -15.78 -20.00
C PHE A 56 6.59 -14.62 -20.92
N ASP A 57 6.32 -14.70 -22.22
CA ASP A 57 6.63 -13.62 -23.17
C ASP A 57 5.92 -12.31 -22.80
N TYR A 58 4.64 -12.40 -22.38
CA TYR A 58 3.89 -11.24 -21.91
C TYR A 58 4.50 -10.62 -20.65
N LEU A 59 4.85 -11.44 -19.65
CA LEU A 59 5.49 -10.95 -18.43
C LEU A 59 6.80 -10.23 -18.71
N TRP A 60 7.62 -10.81 -19.61
CA TRP A 60 8.89 -10.22 -20.02
C TRP A 60 8.70 -8.89 -20.73
N ALA A 61 7.80 -8.83 -21.71
CA ALA A 61 7.52 -7.62 -22.49
C ALA A 61 7.02 -6.47 -21.61
N ASN A 62 6.24 -6.78 -20.58
CA ASN A 62 5.61 -5.78 -19.72
C ASN A 62 6.46 -5.41 -18.49
N LYS A 63 7.74 -5.85 -18.46
CA LYS A 63 8.69 -5.64 -17.36
C LYS A 63 8.12 -6.01 -15.99
N GLN A 64 7.18 -6.95 -15.96
CA GLN A 64 6.67 -7.48 -14.71
C GLN A 64 7.73 -8.43 -14.19
N SER A 65 8.48 -7.98 -13.19
CA SER A 65 9.40 -8.85 -12.49
C SER A 65 8.59 -9.90 -11.75
N LEU A 66 9.00 -11.16 -11.85
CA LEU A 66 8.44 -12.25 -11.03
C LEU A 66 8.70 -12.02 -9.52
N ASN A 67 9.55 -11.03 -9.17
CA ASN A 67 10.04 -10.75 -7.82
C ASN A 67 9.80 -9.28 -7.39
N ASP A 68 8.68 -8.65 -7.73
CA ASP A 68 8.38 -7.27 -7.25
C ASP A 68 8.39 -7.15 -5.72
N GLU A 69 8.03 -8.22 -4.99
CA GLU A 69 8.01 -8.21 -3.52
C GLU A 69 9.39 -8.15 -2.86
N SER A 70 10.47 -8.64 -3.49
CA SER A 70 11.79 -8.68 -2.84
C SER A 70 12.56 -7.36 -2.93
N VAL A 71 12.24 -6.55 -3.94
CA VAL A 71 12.91 -5.25 -4.18
C VAL A 71 12.46 -4.23 -3.15
N LEU A 72 11.16 -4.18 -2.83
CA LEU A 72 10.61 -3.21 -1.89
C LEU A 72 10.96 -3.54 -0.42
N LYS A 73 11.20 -4.81 -0.07
CA LYS A 73 11.58 -5.24 1.28
C LYS A 73 12.91 -4.67 1.78
N VAL A 74 13.76 -4.15 0.90
CA VAL A 74 15.02 -3.47 1.27
C VAL A 74 14.75 -2.07 1.85
N LEU A 75 13.60 -1.48 1.54
CA LEU A 75 13.24 -0.14 1.96
C LEU A 75 12.48 -0.16 3.30
N PRO A 76 12.59 0.89 4.14
CA PRO A 76 11.70 1.06 5.27
C PRO A 76 10.22 1.16 4.86
N ASP A 77 9.30 0.69 5.72
CA ASP A 77 7.85 0.62 5.44
C ASP A 77 7.26 1.93 4.94
N LYS A 78 7.74 3.08 5.47
CA LYS A 78 7.29 4.39 5.03
C LYS A 78 7.61 4.66 3.55
N LEU A 79 8.82 4.33 3.10
CA LEU A 79 9.22 4.51 1.71
C LEU A 79 8.53 3.49 0.79
N GLN A 80 8.31 2.26 1.28
CA GLN A 80 7.49 1.28 0.56
C GLN A 80 6.08 1.81 0.32
N ALA A 81 5.44 2.38 1.35
CA ALA A 81 4.10 2.95 1.25
C ALA A 81 4.05 4.13 0.26
N GLU A 82 5.03 5.05 0.32
CA GLU A 82 5.11 6.19 -0.59
C GLU A 82 5.28 5.76 -2.06
N ILE A 83 6.15 4.78 -2.33
CA ILE A 83 6.34 4.23 -3.68
C ILE A 83 5.09 3.50 -4.14
N ALA A 84 4.55 2.60 -3.33
CA ALA A 84 3.37 1.82 -3.69
C ALA A 84 2.16 2.72 -3.94
N MET A 85 1.98 3.77 -3.14
CA MET A 85 1.01 4.82 -3.41
C MET A 85 1.30 5.50 -4.74
N HIS A 86 2.51 5.99 -5.00
CA HIS A 86 2.81 6.64 -6.27
C HIS A 86 2.53 5.75 -7.50
N VAL A 87 2.83 4.45 -7.42
CA VAL A 87 2.67 3.51 -8.54
C VAL A 87 1.21 3.06 -8.73
N HIS A 88 0.42 2.97 -7.67
CA HIS A 88 -0.91 2.35 -7.72
C HIS A 88 -2.07 3.32 -7.43
N PHE A 89 -1.79 4.53 -6.94
CA PHE A 89 -2.81 5.51 -6.55
C PHE A 89 -3.78 5.85 -7.67
N GLU A 90 -3.30 6.06 -8.89
CA GLU A 90 -4.19 6.35 -10.04
C GLU A 90 -5.15 5.20 -10.35
N THR A 91 -4.74 3.95 -10.11
CA THR A 91 -5.64 2.80 -10.30
C THR A 91 -6.65 2.74 -9.15
N LEU A 92 -6.20 2.89 -7.91
CA LEU A 92 -7.05 2.88 -6.72
C LEU A 92 -8.05 4.04 -6.70
N ARG A 93 -7.68 5.23 -7.16
CA ARG A 93 -8.58 6.39 -7.24
C ARG A 93 -9.68 6.22 -8.27
N LYS A 94 -9.44 5.43 -9.33
CA LYS A 94 -10.48 5.09 -10.33
C LYS A 94 -11.53 4.12 -9.78
N VAL A 95 -11.21 3.41 -8.69
CA VAL A 95 -12.12 2.45 -8.08
C VAL A 95 -13.22 3.16 -7.30
N ARG A 96 -14.47 3.05 -7.79
CA ARG A 96 -15.64 3.72 -7.21
C ARG A 96 -15.91 3.40 -5.74
N ILE A 97 -15.53 2.22 -5.26
CA ILE A 97 -15.71 1.85 -3.86
C ILE A 97 -14.66 2.49 -2.93
N PHE A 98 -13.52 2.92 -3.50
CA PHE A 98 -12.38 3.47 -2.77
C PHE A 98 -12.22 4.99 -2.94
N GLN A 99 -13.00 5.62 -3.82
CA GLN A 99 -13.00 7.07 -4.03
C GLN A 99 -13.35 7.87 -2.77
N ASP A 100 -14.28 7.35 -1.96
CA ASP A 100 -14.76 8.00 -0.74
C ASP A 100 -13.97 7.55 0.51
N CYS A 101 -12.90 6.77 0.32
CA CYS A 101 -12.08 6.26 1.42
C CYS A 101 -10.98 7.25 1.81
N GLU A 102 -10.63 7.25 3.09
CA GLU A 102 -9.52 8.04 3.61
C GLU A 102 -8.18 7.60 2.98
N ALA A 103 -7.27 8.55 2.76
CA ALA A 103 -5.97 8.28 2.16
C ALA A 103 -5.12 7.27 2.98
N GLY A 104 -5.32 7.23 4.30
CA GLY A 104 -4.68 6.24 5.18
C GLY A 104 -5.07 4.81 4.84
N LEU A 105 -6.37 4.55 4.59
CA LEU A 105 -6.85 3.24 4.18
C LEU A 105 -6.26 2.84 2.83
N LEU A 106 -6.24 3.76 1.87
CA LEU A 106 -5.65 3.49 0.54
C LEU A 106 -4.18 3.10 0.65
N ALA A 107 -3.41 3.80 1.49
CA ALA A 107 -2.00 3.49 1.73
C ALA A 107 -1.81 2.12 2.40
N GLU A 108 -2.70 1.73 3.32
CA GLU A 108 -2.62 0.40 3.91
C GLU A 108 -3.00 -0.71 2.92
N LEU A 109 -4.06 -0.49 2.13
CA LEU A 109 -4.51 -1.46 1.13
C LEU A 109 -3.47 -1.66 0.03
N VAL A 110 -2.82 -0.58 -0.44
CA VAL A 110 -1.88 -0.63 -1.55
C VAL A 110 -0.68 -1.53 -1.27
N LEU A 111 -0.25 -1.60 -0.02
CA LEU A 111 0.85 -2.47 0.43
C LEU A 111 0.46 -3.96 0.44
N LYS A 112 -0.84 -4.26 0.48
CA LYS A 112 -1.38 -5.63 0.50
C LYS A 112 -1.88 -6.09 -0.86
N LEU A 113 -1.84 -5.23 -1.89
CA LEU A 113 -2.25 -5.60 -3.24
C LEU A 113 -1.19 -6.47 -3.90
N GLN A 114 -1.62 -7.60 -4.43
CA GLN A 114 -0.77 -8.49 -5.21
C GLN A 114 -1.14 -8.40 -6.69
N LEU A 115 -0.14 -8.22 -7.54
CA LEU A 115 -0.35 -8.16 -8.99
C LEU A 115 -0.42 -9.58 -9.56
N GLN A 116 -1.54 -9.91 -10.19
CA GLN A 116 -1.74 -11.21 -10.85
C GLN A 116 -2.10 -11.00 -12.32
N VAL A 117 -1.48 -11.79 -13.19
CA VAL A 117 -1.68 -11.73 -14.64
C VAL A 117 -2.45 -12.94 -15.13
N PHE A 118 -3.52 -12.68 -15.88
CA PHE A 118 -4.36 -13.68 -16.51
C PHE A 118 -4.21 -13.63 -18.03
N SER A 119 -4.21 -14.80 -18.66
CA SER A 119 -4.14 -14.95 -20.11
C SER A 119 -5.53 -14.82 -20.76
N PRO A 120 -5.60 -14.58 -22.08
CA PRO A 120 -6.87 -14.60 -22.80
C PRO A 120 -7.62 -15.93 -22.60
N GLY A 121 -8.91 -15.84 -22.27
CA GLY A 121 -9.78 -17.00 -22.03
C GLY A 121 -9.70 -17.60 -20.63
N ASP A 122 -8.76 -17.15 -19.77
CA ASP A 122 -8.68 -17.66 -18.40
C ASP A 122 -9.92 -17.25 -17.59
N TYR A 123 -10.46 -18.18 -16.81
CA TYR A 123 -11.48 -17.89 -15.81
C TYR A 123 -10.81 -17.46 -14.52
N ILE A 124 -11.09 -16.23 -14.08
CA ILE A 124 -10.58 -15.70 -12.82
C ILE A 124 -11.34 -16.34 -11.66
N CYS A 125 -12.65 -16.47 -11.80
CA CYS A 125 -13.50 -17.16 -10.84
C CYS A 125 -14.72 -17.76 -11.54
N ARG A 126 -15.25 -18.84 -10.96
CA ARG A 126 -16.48 -19.48 -11.43
C ARG A 126 -17.60 -19.30 -10.42
N LYS A 127 -18.83 -19.24 -10.94
CA LYS A 127 -20.03 -19.18 -10.11
C LYS A 127 -20.07 -20.38 -9.16
N GLY A 128 -20.29 -20.11 -7.88
CA GLY A 128 -20.34 -21.14 -6.83
C GLY A 128 -19.00 -21.43 -6.15
N ASP A 129 -17.86 -21.01 -6.70
CA ASP A 129 -16.56 -21.13 -6.04
C ASP A 129 -16.55 -20.34 -4.73
N ILE A 130 -15.74 -20.77 -3.76
CA ILE A 130 -15.55 -20.02 -2.52
C ILE A 130 -14.70 -18.79 -2.82
N GLY A 131 -15.24 -17.59 -2.61
CA GLY A 131 -14.50 -16.35 -2.78
C GLY A 131 -13.63 -16.05 -1.56
N ARG A 132 -12.32 -15.92 -1.78
CA ARG A 132 -11.33 -15.62 -0.74
C ARG A 132 -10.64 -14.28 -0.93
N GLU A 133 -10.71 -13.74 -2.14
CA GLU A 133 -10.12 -12.47 -2.52
C GLU A 133 -11.09 -11.64 -3.37
N MET A 134 -10.83 -10.35 -3.47
CA MET A 134 -11.44 -9.47 -4.46
C MET A 134 -10.39 -9.01 -5.47
N TYR A 135 -10.85 -8.52 -6.60
CA TYR A 135 -10.00 -8.12 -7.71
C TYR A 135 -10.31 -6.71 -8.16
N ILE A 136 -9.26 -5.99 -8.54
CA ILE A 136 -9.32 -4.67 -9.16
C ILE A 136 -8.67 -4.78 -10.53
N VAL A 137 -9.39 -4.35 -11.57
CA VAL A 137 -8.86 -4.38 -12.94
C VAL A 137 -7.86 -3.23 -13.10
N LYS A 138 -6.57 -3.56 -13.18
CA LYS A 138 -5.50 -2.57 -13.43
C LYS A 138 -5.36 -2.28 -14.93
N ARG A 139 -5.28 -3.33 -15.74
CA ARG A 139 -5.15 -3.25 -17.20
C ARG A 139 -5.89 -4.41 -17.86
N GLY A 140 -6.56 -4.16 -18.98
CA GLY A 140 -7.24 -5.20 -19.76
C GLY A 140 -8.76 -5.17 -19.60
N LYS A 141 -9.42 -6.25 -20.06
CA LYS A 141 -10.88 -6.36 -20.09
C LYS A 141 -11.32 -7.75 -19.66
N LEU A 142 -12.35 -7.77 -18.82
CA LEU A 142 -12.98 -9.00 -18.36
C LEU A 142 -14.45 -9.04 -18.79
N GLN A 143 -15.00 -10.24 -18.93
CA GLN A 143 -16.41 -10.47 -19.19
C GLN A 143 -17.02 -11.31 -18.08
N VAL A 144 -18.18 -10.87 -17.60
CA VAL A 144 -19.05 -11.64 -16.71
C VAL A 144 -19.98 -12.47 -17.59
N VAL A 145 -19.90 -13.79 -17.51
CA VAL A 145 -20.57 -14.72 -18.43
C VAL A 145 -21.49 -15.71 -17.71
N SER A 146 -22.56 -16.12 -18.39
CA SER A 146 -23.58 -17.03 -17.83
C SER A 146 -23.06 -18.45 -17.61
N SER A 147 -22.21 -18.95 -18.51
CA SER A 147 -21.70 -20.32 -18.51
C SER A 147 -20.33 -20.38 -19.18
N GLU A 148 -19.70 -21.57 -19.17
CA GLU A 148 -18.43 -21.79 -19.85
C GLU A 148 -18.54 -22.07 -21.36
N ALA A 149 -19.77 -22.14 -21.88
CA ALA A 149 -20.01 -22.40 -23.30
C ALA A 149 -19.49 -21.26 -24.20
N GLU A 150 -19.15 -21.57 -25.45
CA GLU A 150 -18.69 -20.57 -26.42
C GLU A 150 -19.75 -19.48 -26.67
N ASP A 151 -21.03 -19.88 -26.70
CA ASP A 151 -22.19 -18.99 -26.89
C ASP A 151 -22.72 -18.40 -25.58
N ALA A 152 -21.93 -18.38 -24.51
CA ALA A 152 -22.36 -17.87 -23.21
C ALA A 152 -22.77 -16.38 -23.31
N GLN A 153 -23.91 -16.06 -22.70
CA GLN A 153 -24.40 -14.69 -22.61
C GLN A 153 -23.44 -13.86 -21.77
N ILE A 154 -23.03 -12.70 -22.30
CA ILE A 154 -22.22 -11.72 -21.59
C ILE A 154 -23.16 -10.78 -20.83
N PHE A 155 -23.11 -10.82 -19.50
CA PHE A 155 -23.92 -9.94 -18.65
C PHE A 155 -23.30 -8.56 -18.49
N ALA A 156 -21.97 -8.49 -18.38
CA ALA A 156 -21.24 -7.25 -18.21
C ALA A 156 -19.80 -7.38 -18.74
N THR A 157 -19.23 -6.25 -19.15
CA THR A 157 -17.81 -6.14 -19.46
C THR A 157 -17.15 -5.21 -18.44
N LEU A 158 -16.16 -5.70 -17.72
CA LEU A 158 -15.40 -4.94 -16.74
C LEU A 158 -14.15 -4.38 -17.40
N GLN A 159 -13.88 -3.11 -17.13
CA GLN A 159 -12.75 -2.36 -17.66
C GLN A 159 -11.84 -1.88 -16.53
N GLU A 160 -10.72 -1.23 -16.87
CA GLU A 160 -9.78 -0.66 -15.90
C GLU A 160 -10.48 0.21 -14.84
N GLY A 161 -10.11 0.01 -13.58
CA GLY A 161 -10.74 0.64 -12.40
C GLY A 161 -12.00 -0.07 -11.90
N SER A 162 -12.51 -1.08 -12.62
CA SER A 162 -13.62 -1.90 -12.14
C SER A 162 -13.17 -2.83 -11.01
N VAL A 163 -14.09 -3.13 -10.10
CA VAL A 163 -13.91 -4.09 -9.01
C VAL A 163 -14.89 -5.23 -9.17
N PHE A 164 -14.46 -6.43 -8.83
CA PHE A 164 -15.34 -7.59 -8.73
C PHE A 164 -14.87 -8.58 -7.66
N GLY A 165 -15.78 -9.45 -7.23
CA GLY A 165 -15.51 -10.45 -6.19
C GLY A 165 -15.60 -9.90 -4.76
N GLU A 166 -15.94 -8.63 -4.59
CA GLU A 166 -16.16 -7.96 -3.32
C GLU A 166 -17.31 -8.58 -2.51
N LEU A 167 -18.40 -8.98 -3.19
CA LEU A 167 -19.59 -9.51 -2.51
C LEU A 167 -19.30 -10.80 -1.71
N SER A 168 -18.42 -11.66 -2.23
CA SER A 168 -18.07 -12.93 -1.58
C SER A 168 -17.18 -12.78 -0.36
N ILE A 169 -16.50 -11.64 -0.19
CA ILE A 169 -15.57 -11.43 0.94
C ILE A 169 -16.12 -10.48 2.01
N LEU A 170 -17.16 -9.70 1.70
CA LEU A 170 -17.79 -8.73 2.60
C LEU A 170 -18.71 -9.34 3.67
N ASN A 171 -18.89 -10.67 3.71
CA ASN A 171 -19.73 -11.38 4.70
C ASN A 171 -21.10 -10.70 4.92
N ILE A 172 -21.76 -10.32 3.83
CA ILE A 172 -23.03 -9.60 3.91
C ILE A 172 -24.13 -10.58 4.37
N ARG A 173 -24.71 -10.30 5.53
CA ARG A 173 -25.83 -11.07 6.09
C ARG A 173 -27.04 -11.03 5.14
N GLY A 174 -27.79 -12.15 5.08
CA GLY A 174 -28.91 -12.31 4.13
C GLY A 174 -28.47 -12.54 2.67
N SER A 175 -27.17 -12.64 2.38
CA SER A 175 -26.69 -13.04 1.06
C SER A 175 -27.07 -14.49 0.79
N LYS A 176 -27.93 -14.73 -0.21
CA LYS A 176 -28.35 -16.07 -0.62
C LYS A 176 -27.18 -16.98 -1.03
N ASN A 177 -26.07 -16.37 -1.45
CA ASN A 177 -24.89 -17.07 -1.92
C ASN A 177 -23.75 -17.11 -0.89
N GLY A 178 -23.93 -16.52 0.30
CA GLY A 178 -22.91 -16.47 1.35
C GLY A 178 -21.56 -15.96 0.83
N ASN A 179 -20.50 -16.75 1.04
CA ASN A 179 -19.14 -16.46 0.56
C ASN A 179 -18.84 -17.02 -0.84
N ARG A 180 -19.84 -17.47 -1.59
CA ARG A 180 -19.65 -18.02 -2.94
C ARG A 180 -19.68 -16.94 -4.01
N ARG A 181 -18.92 -17.15 -5.09
CA ARG A 181 -18.91 -16.30 -6.27
C ARG A 181 -20.29 -16.33 -6.95
N THR A 182 -20.78 -15.16 -7.35
CA THR A 182 -22.13 -14.99 -7.91
C THR A 182 -22.19 -15.25 -9.42
N ALA A 183 -21.07 -15.12 -10.13
CA ALA A 183 -20.98 -15.25 -11.57
C ALA A 183 -19.62 -15.79 -12.03
N ASN A 184 -19.54 -16.24 -13.28
CA ASN A 184 -18.28 -16.58 -13.93
C ASN A 184 -17.64 -15.31 -14.49
N VAL A 185 -16.34 -15.12 -14.26
CA VAL A 185 -15.59 -14.00 -14.81
C VAL A 185 -14.41 -14.54 -15.61
N ARG A 186 -14.35 -14.18 -16.89
CA ARG A 186 -13.26 -14.59 -17.80
C ARG A 186 -12.49 -13.40 -18.35
N SER A 187 -11.22 -13.61 -18.62
CA SER A 187 -10.35 -12.64 -19.26
C SER A 187 -10.57 -12.64 -20.77
N VAL A 188 -10.73 -11.46 -21.38
CA VAL A 188 -10.85 -11.34 -22.85
C VAL A 188 -9.47 -11.38 -23.51
N GLY A 189 -8.48 -10.75 -22.88
CA GLY A 189 -7.10 -10.67 -23.34
C GLY A 189 -6.13 -10.98 -22.22
N TYR A 190 -4.89 -10.51 -22.35
CA TYR A 190 -4.04 -10.42 -21.16
C TYR A 190 -4.58 -9.33 -20.23
N THR A 191 -4.77 -9.69 -18.97
CA THR A 191 -5.33 -8.79 -17.96
C THR A 191 -4.44 -8.78 -16.72
N ASP A 192 -4.15 -7.58 -16.24
CA ASP A 192 -3.46 -7.36 -14.97
C ASP A 192 -4.51 -7.02 -13.91
N LEU A 193 -4.55 -7.82 -12.86
CA LEU A 193 -5.44 -7.61 -11.72
C LEU A 193 -4.63 -7.34 -10.47
N PHE A 194 -5.09 -6.39 -9.65
CA PHE A 194 -4.69 -6.38 -8.25
C PHE A 194 -5.63 -7.28 -7.46
N VAL A 195 -5.03 -8.15 -6.65
CA VAL A 195 -5.70 -9.09 -5.79
C VAL A 195 -5.58 -8.59 -4.36
N LEU A 196 -6.70 -8.54 -3.65
CA LEU A 196 -6.75 -8.23 -2.22
C LEU A 196 -7.46 -9.37 -1.49
N ASN A 197 -6.75 -10.01 -0.57
CA ASN A 197 -7.31 -11.10 0.21
C ASN A 197 -8.36 -10.61 1.20
N LYS A 198 -9.33 -11.47 1.52
CA LYS A 198 -10.35 -11.22 2.53
C LYS A 198 -9.74 -10.78 3.86
N ASN A 199 -8.76 -11.53 4.37
CA ASN A 199 -8.14 -11.23 5.66
C ASN A 199 -7.48 -9.85 5.67
N ASP A 200 -6.73 -9.53 4.61
CA ASP A 200 -6.02 -8.27 4.45
C ASP A 200 -6.96 -7.07 4.39
N LEU A 201 -8.07 -7.22 3.66
CA LEU A 201 -9.15 -6.23 3.61
C LEU A 201 -9.78 -6.05 5.00
N TRP A 202 -10.18 -7.15 5.66
CA TRP A 202 -10.83 -7.06 6.96
C TRP A 202 -9.93 -6.46 8.04
N ILE A 203 -8.64 -6.78 8.02
CA ILE A 203 -7.66 -6.15 8.92
C ILE A 203 -7.62 -4.64 8.70
N ALA A 204 -7.54 -4.18 7.44
CA ALA A 204 -7.54 -2.75 7.15
C ALA A 204 -8.87 -2.10 7.58
N LEU A 205 -10.00 -2.72 7.24
CA LEU A 205 -11.33 -2.20 7.59
C LEU A 205 -11.62 -2.14 9.10
N LYS A 206 -10.85 -2.85 9.95
CA LYS A 206 -10.93 -2.68 11.42
C LYS A 206 -10.50 -1.29 11.86
N GLU A 207 -9.48 -0.73 11.21
CA GLU A 207 -8.98 0.60 11.54
C GLU A 207 -9.82 1.72 10.91
N TYR A 208 -10.61 1.42 9.87
CA TYR A 208 -11.43 2.38 9.12
C TYR A 208 -12.91 1.98 9.10
N PRO A 209 -13.65 2.17 10.21
CA PRO A 209 -15.03 1.68 10.36
C PRO A 209 -16.03 2.37 9.43
N ASP A 210 -15.79 3.62 9.04
CA ASP A 210 -16.70 4.33 8.12
C ASP A 210 -16.57 3.80 6.68
N ALA A 211 -15.34 3.48 6.25
CA ALA A 211 -15.11 2.79 4.98
C ALA A 211 -15.74 1.39 4.98
N ARG A 212 -15.66 0.66 6.11
CA ARG A 212 -16.35 -0.64 6.29
C ARG A 212 -17.85 -0.50 6.06
N LYS A 213 -18.50 0.49 6.68
CA LYS A 213 -19.94 0.75 6.51
C LYS A 213 -20.28 1.07 5.06
N MET A 214 -19.52 1.96 4.42
CA MET A 214 -19.73 2.34 3.01
C MET A 214 -19.64 1.15 2.06
N LEU A 215 -18.64 0.28 2.25
CA LEU A 215 -18.48 -0.95 1.47
C LEU A 215 -19.64 -1.91 1.67
N LEU A 216 -20.11 -2.09 2.91
CA LEU A 216 -21.26 -2.94 3.23
C LEU A 216 -22.56 -2.40 2.61
N VAL A 217 -22.78 -1.09 2.62
CA VAL A 217 -23.94 -0.45 1.99
C VAL A 217 -23.91 -0.66 0.48
N LYS A 218 -22.80 -0.31 -0.20
CA LYS A 218 -22.65 -0.54 -1.65
C LYS A 218 -22.80 -2.02 -2.00
N GLY A 219 -22.22 -2.92 -1.21
CA GLY A 219 -22.37 -4.37 -1.40
C GLY A 219 -23.81 -4.86 -1.27
N ARG A 220 -24.58 -4.31 -0.31
CA ARG A 220 -26.01 -4.61 -0.17
C ARG A 220 -26.82 -4.08 -1.35
N GLU A 221 -26.55 -2.87 -1.83
CA GLU A 221 -27.21 -2.32 -3.01
C GLU A 221 -27.01 -3.20 -4.26
N LEU A 222 -25.78 -3.69 -4.46
CA LEU A 222 -25.46 -4.60 -5.56
C LEU A 222 -26.19 -5.94 -5.44
N LEU A 223 -26.21 -6.55 -4.24
CA LEU A 223 -26.94 -7.80 -4.04
C LEU A 223 -28.46 -7.63 -4.20
N ARG A 224 -29.03 -6.48 -3.82
CA ARG A 224 -30.46 -6.18 -4.04
C ARG A 224 -30.77 -6.08 -5.52
N LYS A 225 -29.92 -5.37 -6.28
CA LYS A 225 -30.08 -5.23 -7.73
C LYS A 225 -30.09 -6.58 -8.44
N ASP A 226 -29.31 -7.54 -7.95
CA ASP A 226 -29.20 -8.88 -8.52
C ASP A 226 -30.21 -9.88 -7.92
N ASN A 227 -31.14 -9.44 -7.06
CA ASN A 227 -32.10 -10.27 -6.30
C ASN A 227 -31.44 -11.38 -5.44
N LEU A 228 -30.18 -11.15 -5.03
CA LEU A 228 -29.35 -12.06 -4.24
C LEU A 228 -29.36 -11.76 -2.74
N LEU A 229 -30.12 -10.76 -2.31
CA LEU A 229 -30.43 -10.52 -0.90
C LEU A 229 -31.80 -11.10 -0.55
N ASP A 230 -31.86 -11.67 0.64
CA ASP A 230 -33.09 -11.97 1.34
C ASP A 230 -33.31 -10.88 2.39
N ASP A 231 -34.20 -9.93 2.10
CA ASP A 231 -34.53 -8.84 3.02
C ASP A 231 -35.33 -9.32 4.26
N ASP A 232 -35.90 -10.54 4.19
CA ASP A 232 -36.69 -11.19 5.26
C ASP A 232 -35.88 -12.23 6.05
N ALA A 233 -34.61 -12.45 5.70
CA ALA A 233 -33.74 -13.31 6.48
C ALA A 233 -33.70 -12.77 7.92
N PRO A 234 -34.05 -13.58 8.95
CA PRO A 234 -33.83 -13.15 10.32
C PRO A 234 -32.37 -12.74 10.41
N ASP A 235 -32.10 -11.58 11.00
CA ASP A 235 -30.75 -11.31 11.48
C ASP A 235 -30.38 -12.55 12.29
N GLU A 236 -29.50 -13.41 11.77
CA GLU A 236 -28.71 -14.25 12.64
C GLU A 236 -28.08 -13.23 13.58
N GLN A 237 -28.66 -13.14 14.79
CA GLN A 237 -28.07 -12.38 15.86
C GLN A 237 -26.62 -12.87 15.86
N ALA A 238 -25.68 -11.95 15.59
CA ALA A 238 -24.28 -12.26 15.81
C ALA A 238 -24.24 -12.96 17.15
N SER A 239 -23.62 -14.14 17.18
CA SER A 239 -23.55 -14.87 18.43
C SER A 239 -23.05 -13.88 19.49
N PRO A 240 -23.54 -13.95 20.74
CA PRO A 240 -23.04 -13.07 21.79
C PRO A 240 -21.51 -13.00 21.81
N GLU A 241 -20.84 -14.08 21.42
CA GLU A 241 -19.39 -14.19 21.21
C GLU A 241 -18.85 -13.32 20.07
N GLU A 242 -19.47 -13.30 18.88
CA GLU A 242 -19.07 -12.42 17.77
C GLU A 242 -19.28 -10.94 18.09
N VAL A 243 -20.39 -10.60 18.78
CA VAL A 243 -20.62 -9.21 19.22
C VAL A 243 -19.57 -8.80 20.23
N VAL A 244 -19.26 -9.67 21.19
CA VAL A 244 -18.22 -9.43 22.20
C VAL A 244 -16.84 -9.32 21.55
N ASP A 245 -16.50 -10.15 20.57
CA ASP A 245 -15.22 -10.05 19.85
C ASP A 245 -15.11 -8.75 19.06
N ASP A 246 -16.17 -8.35 18.34
CA ASP A 246 -16.23 -7.06 17.64
C ASP A 246 -16.09 -5.87 18.63
N LEU A 247 -16.68 -5.96 19.82
CA LEU A 247 -16.63 -4.91 20.85
C LEU A 247 -15.25 -4.84 21.52
N LEU A 248 -14.66 -5.99 21.87
CA LEU A 248 -13.29 -6.09 22.38
C LEU A 248 -12.28 -5.55 21.36
N GLN A 249 -12.50 -5.86 20.09
CA GLN A 249 -11.65 -5.41 19.01
C GLN A 249 -11.78 -3.89 18.76
N ALA A 250 -13.00 -3.35 18.83
CA ALA A 250 -13.22 -1.90 18.79
C ALA A 250 -12.53 -1.17 19.95
N ILE A 251 -12.56 -1.74 21.16
CA ILE A 251 -11.85 -1.21 22.32
C ILE A 251 -10.33 -1.19 22.07
N ASN A 252 -9.75 -2.26 21.51
CA ASN A 252 -8.31 -2.31 21.20
C ASN A 252 -7.87 -1.26 20.17
N VAL A 253 -8.69 -1.03 19.14
CA VAL A 253 -8.43 0.04 18.15
C VAL A 253 -8.49 1.41 18.81
N LEU A 254 -9.51 1.65 19.65
CA LEU A 254 -9.63 2.90 20.41
C LEU A 254 -8.45 3.10 21.36
N GLN A 255 -8.00 2.06 22.06
CA GLN A 255 -6.82 2.11 22.92
C GLN A 255 -5.55 2.49 22.14
N THR A 256 -5.34 1.89 20.97
CA THR A 256 -4.21 2.22 20.09
C THR A 256 -4.25 3.68 19.63
N ARG A 257 -5.44 4.17 19.21
CA ARG A 257 -5.63 5.57 18.82
C ARG A 257 -5.39 6.53 19.98
N VAL A 258 -5.88 6.20 21.18
CA VAL A 258 -5.67 7.00 22.39
C VAL A 258 -4.19 7.02 22.77
N ALA A 259 -3.48 5.89 22.70
CA ALA A 259 -2.03 5.85 22.94
C ALA A 259 -1.26 6.74 21.96
N ARG A 260 -1.62 6.71 20.67
CA ARG A 260 -1.02 7.58 19.65
C ARG A 260 -1.29 9.06 19.93
N LEU A 261 -2.52 9.43 20.26
CA LEU A 261 -2.88 10.80 20.64
C LEU A 261 -2.14 11.28 21.90
N MET A 262 -1.97 10.40 22.91
CA MET A 262 -1.18 10.73 24.10
C MET A 262 0.30 10.94 23.77
N ALA A 263 0.88 10.12 22.88
CA ALA A 263 2.26 10.29 22.40
C ALA A 263 2.43 11.59 21.60
N GLU A 264 1.47 11.94 20.76
CA GLU A 264 1.49 13.22 20.04
C GLU A 264 1.38 14.41 21.01
N LYS A 265 0.46 14.35 21.98
CA LYS A 265 0.30 15.37 23.01
C LYS A 265 1.60 15.59 23.80
N THR A 266 2.19 14.53 24.33
CA THR A 266 3.45 14.61 25.10
C THR A 266 4.61 15.16 24.27
N ASN A 267 4.70 14.78 22.99
CA ASN A 267 5.70 15.35 22.08
C ASN A 267 5.46 16.85 21.82
N THR A 268 4.20 17.27 21.66
CA THR A 268 3.87 18.69 21.52
C THR A 268 4.15 19.49 22.80
N GLU A 269 3.84 18.94 23.96
CA GLU A 269 4.17 19.53 25.26
C GLU A 269 5.69 19.69 25.41
N ALA A 270 6.48 18.65 25.13
CA ALA A 270 7.95 18.73 25.19
C ALA A 270 8.53 19.80 24.25
N LYS A 271 7.99 19.93 23.03
CA LYS A 271 8.40 20.98 22.08
C LYS A 271 8.04 22.38 22.54
N LEU A 272 6.86 22.57 23.14
CA LEU A 272 6.42 23.86 23.68
C LEU A 272 7.27 24.26 24.87
N THR A 273 7.50 23.35 25.82
CA THR A 273 8.39 23.60 26.97
C THR A 273 9.80 23.95 26.51
N GLY A 274 10.35 23.20 25.55
CA GLY A 274 11.67 23.52 24.99
C GLY A 274 11.74 24.90 24.30
N ARG A 275 10.66 25.33 23.63
CA ARG A 275 10.56 26.69 23.05
C ARG A 275 10.48 27.77 24.13
N ILE A 276 9.72 27.53 25.20
CA ILE A 276 9.61 28.45 26.34
C ILE A 276 10.99 28.62 27.00
N ASP A 277 11.72 27.55 27.28
CA ASP A 277 13.07 27.59 27.85
C ASP A 277 14.05 28.43 27.00
N ILE A 278 13.97 28.31 25.66
CA ILE A 278 14.80 29.09 24.76
C ILE A 278 14.42 30.58 24.84
N LEU A 279 13.13 30.90 24.78
CA LEU A 279 12.64 32.28 24.87
C LEU A 279 12.98 32.93 26.21
N GLU A 280 12.90 32.20 27.32
CA GLU A 280 13.30 32.68 28.64
C GLU A 280 14.81 33.00 28.69
N LYS A 281 15.65 32.12 28.14
CA LYS A 281 17.10 32.38 28.04
C LYS A 281 17.42 33.59 27.17
N GLU A 282 16.70 33.79 26.07
CA GLU A 282 16.85 34.96 25.21
C GLU A 282 16.38 36.24 25.90
N LEU A 283 15.25 36.19 26.62
CA LEU A 283 14.73 37.30 27.40
C LEU A 283 15.73 37.72 28.49
N GLU A 284 16.34 36.78 29.20
CA GLU A 284 17.37 37.06 30.20
C GLU A 284 18.64 37.67 29.58
N LYS A 285 19.07 37.17 28.42
CA LYS A 285 20.17 37.80 27.65
C LYS A 285 19.82 39.24 27.25
N TYR A 286 18.59 39.49 26.80
CA TYR A 286 18.12 40.82 26.43
C TYR A 286 18.09 41.76 27.64
N LYS A 287 17.53 41.33 28.79
CA LYS A 287 17.53 42.10 30.04
C LYS A 287 18.95 42.46 30.48
N LYS A 288 19.88 41.50 30.48
CA LYS A 288 21.30 41.75 30.81
C LYS A 288 21.96 42.76 29.86
N LYS A 289 21.73 42.63 28.54
CA LYS A 289 22.23 43.60 27.55
C LYS A 289 21.64 45.00 27.76
N ARG A 290 20.38 45.10 28.17
CA ARG A 290 19.72 46.39 28.44
C ARG A 290 20.26 47.05 29.71
N LEU A 291 20.47 46.27 30.78
CA LEU A 291 21.09 46.71 32.03
C LEU A 291 22.53 47.21 31.81
N ALA A 292 23.34 46.47 31.05
CA ALA A 292 24.71 46.88 30.70
C ALA A 292 24.77 48.15 29.84
N LYS A 293 23.67 48.54 29.19
CA LYS A 293 23.56 49.78 28.40
C LYS A 293 23.10 50.99 29.23
N GLN A 294 22.68 50.79 30.48
CA GLN A 294 22.18 51.82 31.40
C GLN A 294 23.21 52.25 32.47
N GLU A 295 24.39 51.63 32.57
CA GLU A 295 25.46 52.13 33.45
C GLU A 295 26.10 53.41 32.87
N PRO A 296 26.17 54.52 33.62
CA PRO A 296 26.61 55.82 33.09
C PRO A 296 28.13 55.94 32.97
N ARG A 297 28.57 56.60 31.89
CA ARG A 297 29.94 57.12 31.70
C ARG A 297 30.25 58.20 32.76
N PHE A 298 30.68 57.82 33.95
CA PHE A 298 31.25 58.76 34.93
C PHE A 298 32.47 58.14 35.61
N ALA A 299 33.58 58.05 34.89
CA ALA A 299 34.91 57.89 35.47
C ALA A 299 35.98 58.19 34.41
N ARG A 300 36.17 59.47 34.05
CA ARG A 300 37.43 60.01 33.49
C ARG A 300 37.32 61.52 33.28
N SER A 301 37.68 62.30 34.30
CA SER A 301 38.39 63.58 34.13
C SER A 301 38.74 64.20 35.49
N HIS A 302 39.98 64.68 35.58
CA HIS A 302 40.56 65.61 36.56
C HIS A 302 41.32 65.04 37.77
N THR A 303 42.61 64.81 37.54
CA THR A 303 43.72 65.29 38.39
C THR A 303 44.00 66.76 38.09
N LEU A 304 44.06 67.63 39.11
CA LEU A 304 44.95 68.83 39.20
C LEU A 304 44.77 69.60 40.54
N ALA A 305 45.90 69.83 41.22
CA ALA A 305 46.30 70.92 42.15
C ALA A 305 45.39 71.26 43.36
N ALA A 306 45.82 71.12 44.63
CA ALA A 306 46.84 71.86 45.40
C ALA A 306 46.32 73.15 46.07
N ASP A 307 46.66 73.28 47.35
CA ASP A 307 46.72 74.46 48.23
C ASP A 307 45.42 75.14 48.70
N PHE A 308 45.17 75.11 50.02
CA PHE A 308 44.95 76.32 50.84
C PHE A 308 45.04 76.03 52.35
N ASP A 309 45.81 76.88 53.03
CA ASP A 309 46.28 76.92 54.42
C ASP A 309 45.20 77.46 55.39
N PRO A 310 45.11 77.05 56.68
CA PRO A 310 44.13 77.57 57.63
C PRO A 310 44.73 78.64 58.54
N HIS A 311 44.34 79.90 58.32
CA HIS A 311 44.35 80.96 59.34
C HIS A 311 43.04 81.77 59.25
N ASP A 312 42.55 82.20 60.42
CA ASP A 312 41.28 82.87 60.77
C ASP A 312 40.15 81.88 61.16
N LEU A 313 39.70 81.75 62.42
CA LEU A 313 39.82 82.50 63.68
C LEU A 313 39.57 81.55 64.86
#